data_AF-A0A812X4M4-F1
#
_entry.id   AF-A0A812X4M4-F1
#
_cell.length_a   1.000
_cell.length_b   1.000
_cell.length_c   1.000
_cell.angle_alpha   90.00
_cell.angle_beta   90.00
_cell.angle_gamma   90.00
#
_symmetry.space_group_name_H-M   'P 1'
#
loop_
_entity.id
_entity.type
_entity.pdbx_description
1 polymer ?
#
loop_
_entity_poly.entity_id
_entity_poly.type
_entity_poly.pdbx_seq_one_letter_code
_entity_poly.pdbx_strand_id
1 'polypeptide(L)'
;MAESPELGPQTLGQVVDLPDYQQEVPLDHDARIHIHELCDDQDLPDPVKSPSSPQASAPGDDWIVDMVASMEPTRPEIIRGVPVHCALRGCGQAMRGKQRGLYKFSCATTEIDEFWSHSWHTSAWMKFVTAWYLNSGVVAAAFGMVGAVLGCVLHAVGVLPATVDNGFCKSQWSVLIGVTYYCLSFMFWRVRKLVFLDFLCINQEDESLKGEAMISMGAILKSSASMLVLWDPSWVQRFWCVFELASFLRSRPKEATISQHLSIRPNLMGPVLLIGKAGLIVLLVAWPNLLQAFRVRDSGAIMGLTLAAGLLPCFLCLVYIGRRFCCSLDTLQQQLGKFQVDDAKCYCCTVNHLDDETGEPIPCDRDIMLTCIGIWFRTTTDFEQSVRGHVRTTLLRELTSPLYLYRQIVMASSPVMWLFLDRVATLLVADDISTGLCIVFDALAWWLMAIPSIVLLGAAVAYKLRMRKAHWVADFLLSLGVLLPAAGMLVAFVAVYITSDFVSARSLPFPLGRIVASVAFFIVSALLAVSALYLFWKAKNRAICT
;
A
#
# COMPACT_ATOMS: atom_id res chain seq x y z
N MET A 1 -50.47 -36.95 9.32
CA MET A 1 -50.60 -36.81 10.79
C MET A 1 -49.21 -36.80 11.38
N ALA A 2 -48.65 -35.60 11.49
CA ALA A 2 -47.51 -35.23 12.32
C ALA A 2 -47.55 -33.70 12.34
N GLU A 3 -47.94 -33.13 13.49
CA GLU A 3 -48.17 -31.70 13.68
C GLU A 3 -46.84 -30.95 13.73
N SER A 4 -46.71 -29.92 12.90
CA SER A 4 -45.65 -28.90 13.01
C SER A 4 -46.01 -27.90 14.11
N PRO A 5 -45.05 -27.44 14.94
CA PRO A 5 -45.32 -26.38 15.89
C PRO A 5 -45.33 -25.01 15.21
N GLU A 6 -46.37 -24.22 15.50
CA GLU A 6 -46.52 -22.83 15.08
C GLU A 6 -45.41 -21.95 15.66
N LEU A 7 -44.73 -21.19 14.79
CA LEU A 7 -43.77 -20.17 15.17
C LEU A 7 -44.50 -18.83 15.37
N GLY A 8 -44.63 -18.39 16.63
CA GLY A 8 -45.17 -17.08 16.98
C GLY A 8 -44.26 -15.91 16.52
N PRO A 9 -44.79 -14.68 16.44
CA PRO A 9 -44.09 -13.53 15.87
C PRO A 9 -42.97 -13.05 16.79
N GLN A 10 -41.72 -13.14 16.33
CA GLN A 10 -40.57 -12.56 17.01
C GLN A 10 -40.57 -11.03 16.86
N THR A 11 -40.72 -10.35 17.98
CA THR A 11 -40.55 -8.91 18.16
C THR A 11 -39.14 -8.47 17.79
N LEU A 12 -39.04 -7.66 16.74
CA LEU A 12 -37.83 -6.94 16.34
C LEU A 12 -37.71 -5.67 17.20
N GLY A 13 -36.69 -5.58 18.05
CA GLY A 13 -36.36 -4.34 18.76
C GLY A 13 -35.91 -4.52 20.20
N GLN A 14 -34.68 -4.99 20.40
CA GLN A 14 -33.94 -4.69 21.63
C GLN A 14 -32.66 -3.94 21.24
N VAL A 15 -32.61 -2.69 21.67
CA VAL A 15 -31.40 -1.86 21.74
C VAL A 15 -30.46 -2.56 22.71
N VAL A 16 -29.28 -2.94 22.23
CA VAL A 16 -28.20 -3.43 23.07
C VAL A 16 -27.54 -2.21 23.69
N ASP A 17 -27.82 -1.97 24.97
CA ASP A 17 -27.09 -1.00 25.78
C ASP A 17 -25.63 -1.45 25.90
N LEU A 18 -24.72 -0.61 25.40
CA LEU A 18 -23.29 -0.74 25.59
C LEU A 18 -22.95 -0.43 27.06
N PRO A 19 -22.07 -1.19 27.72
CA PRO A 19 -21.70 -0.90 29.10
C PRO A 19 -20.99 0.44 29.19
N ASP A 20 -21.51 1.29 30.07
CA ASP A 20 -20.96 2.57 30.47
C ASP A 20 -19.63 2.34 31.18
N TYR A 21 -18.53 2.71 30.51
CA TYR A 21 -17.17 2.58 31.03
C TYR A 21 -16.73 3.92 31.65
N GLN A 22 -17.51 4.40 32.61
CA GLN A 22 -17.07 5.42 33.56
C GLN A 22 -16.85 4.75 34.90
N GLN A 23 -15.64 4.23 35.11
CA GLN A 23 -15.18 3.86 36.44
C GLN A 23 -14.35 5.02 37.00
N GLU A 24 -14.80 5.50 38.15
CA GLU A 24 -14.26 6.59 38.94
C GLU A 24 -12.76 6.41 39.22
N VAL A 25 -11.95 7.38 38.82
CA VAL A 25 -10.56 7.51 39.24
C VAL A 25 -10.53 8.46 40.45
N PRO A 26 -9.89 8.09 41.57
CA PRO A 26 -9.76 8.97 42.73
C PRO A 26 -8.95 10.23 42.36
N LEU A 27 -9.56 11.40 42.61
CA LEU A 27 -8.90 12.69 42.65
C LEU A 27 -7.98 12.75 43.88
N ASP A 28 -6.69 12.42 43.72
CA ASP A 28 -5.66 12.96 44.62
C ASP A 28 -4.24 12.87 44.04
N HIS A 29 -3.81 13.93 43.34
CA HIS A 29 -2.45 14.49 43.38
C HIS A 29 -2.39 15.72 42.46
N ASP A 30 -2.60 16.89 43.06
CA ASP A 30 -2.44 18.20 42.43
C ASP A 30 -0.94 18.52 42.34
N ALA A 31 -0.29 18.10 41.26
CA ALA A 31 1.03 18.61 40.87
C ALA A 31 0.83 19.58 39.70
N ARG A 32 0.49 20.83 40.03
CA ARG A 32 0.41 21.93 39.06
C ARG A 32 1.79 22.21 38.51
N ILE A 33 2.02 21.83 37.26
CA ILE A 33 3.19 22.26 36.49
C ILE A 33 2.92 23.70 36.02
N HIS A 34 3.54 24.67 36.69
CA HIS A 34 3.53 26.07 36.26
C HIS A 34 4.62 26.29 35.19
N ILE A 35 4.28 26.13 33.91
CA ILE A 35 5.12 26.51 32.76
C ILE A 35 4.78 27.94 32.32
N HIS A 36 4.82 28.92 33.23
CA HIS A 36 4.51 30.31 32.85
C HIS A 36 5.38 31.41 33.49
N GLU A 37 6.44 31.07 34.21
CA GLU A 37 7.41 32.06 34.69
C GLU A 37 8.69 31.98 33.89
N LEU A 38 8.72 32.56 32.69
CA LEU A 38 9.97 32.87 31.97
C LEU A 38 9.77 33.93 30.87
N CYS A 39 8.92 34.94 31.09
CA CYS A 39 8.88 36.14 30.25
C CYS A 39 8.40 37.34 31.07
N ASP A 40 9.34 38.16 31.57
CA ASP A 40 9.20 39.63 31.54
C ASP A 40 10.56 40.33 31.71
N ASP A 41 10.80 41.25 30.78
CA ASP A 41 11.76 42.37 30.70
C ASP A 41 13.26 42.19 31.01
N GLN A 42 14.10 42.32 29.96
CA GLN A 42 15.00 43.48 29.78
C GLN A 42 15.84 43.42 28.47
N ASP A 43 15.80 44.54 27.76
CA ASP A 43 16.78 45.16 26.85
C ASP A 43 17.66 44.32 25.89
N LEU A 44 17.52 44.64 24.59
CA LEU A 44 18.36 44.22 23.45
C LEU A 44 19.86 44.54 23.66
N PRO A 45 20.76 43.62 23.25
CA PRO A 45 21.91 44.07 22.45
C PRO A 45 22.34 43.11 21.32
N ASP A 46 22.77 43.73 20.19
CA ASP A 46 23.77 43.39 19.16
C ASP A 46 24.11 41.93 18.70
N PRO A 47 24.55 41.75 17.43
CA PRO A 47 24.50 40.46 16.73
C PRO A 47 25.48 39.40 17.25
N VAL A 48 24.97 38.17 17.29
CA VAL A 48 25.55 36.94 17.85
C VAL A 48 26.90 36.55 17.21
N LYS A 49 27.92 36.43 18.08
CA LYS A 49 29.14 35.65 17.84
C LYS A 49 28.86 34.15 18.08
N SER A 50 29.58 33.32 17.34
CA SER A 50 29.58 31.85 17.35
C SER A 50 29.70 31.22 18.76
N PRO A 51 29.18 29.99 18.96
CA PRO A 51 28.92 29.45 20.29
C PRO A 51 30.19 28.94 21.00
N SER A 52 30.40 29.46 22.20
CA SER A 52 31.28 28.92 23.24
C SER A 52 30.54 27.91 24.11
N SER A 53 31.16 26.74 24.32
CA SER A 53 31.09 25.79 25.45
C SER A 53 29.76 25.53 26.22
N PRO A 54 29.50 24.28 26.67
CA PRO A 54 28.22 23.90 27.28
C PRO A 54 28.02 24.60 28.64
N GLN A 55 26.93 25.36 28.75
CA GLN A 55 26.39 25.76 30.06
C GLN A 55 25.80 24.53 30.76
N ALA A 56 25.97 24.45 32.07
CA ALA A 56 25.43 23.39 32.90
C ALA A 56 23.89 23.40 32.82
N SER A 57 23.30 22.26 32.44
CA SER A 57 21.86 22.03 32.36
C SER A 57 21.19 22.25 33.72
N ALA A 58 19.97 22.78 33.73
CA ALA A 58 19.20 22.89 34.95
C ALA A 58 18.83 21.48 35.46
N PRO A 59 18.64 21.26 36.78
CA PRO A 59 18.30 19.95 37.35
C PRO A 59 16.99 19.34 36.80
N GLY A 60 16.18 20.11 36.05
CA GLY A 60 15.01 19.66 35.33
C GLY A 60 15.27 19.10 33.92
N ASP A 61 16.48 19.20 33.37
CA ASP A 61 16.75 18.69 32.02
C ASP A 61 17.25 17.24 32.05
N ASP A 62 17.92 16.84 33.13
CA ASP A 62 18.51 15.51 33.28
C ASP A 62 17.45 14.39 33.23
N TRP A 63 16.26 14.61 33.81
CA TRP A 63 15.19 13.60 33.79
C TRP A 63 14.58 13.41 32.38
N ILE A 64 14.49 14.48 31.57
CA ILE A 64 14.01 14.40 30.19
C ILE A 64 15.01 13.61 29.36
N VAL A 65 16.30 13.87 29.54
CA VAL A 65 17.39 13.15 28.87
C VAL A 65 17.34 11.67 29.21
N ASP A 66 17.21 11.31 30.49
CA ASP A 66 17.11 9.91 30.93
C ASP A 66 15.86 9.22 30.37
N MET A 67 14.72 9.91 30.35
CA MET A 67 13.47 9.37 29.81
C MET A 67 13.57 9.13 28.30
N VAL A 68 14.05 10.12 27.54
CA VAL A 68 14.29 9.98 26.10
C VAL A 68 15.29 8.85 25.84
N ALA A 69 16.37 8.75 26.63
CA ALA A 69 17.37 7.69 26.50
C ALA A 69 16.79 6.29 26.72
N SER A 70 15.91 6.14 27.69
CA SER A 70 15.26 4.87 28.03
C SER A 70 14.23 4.40 26.98
N MET A 71 13.73 5.32 26.14
CA MET A 71 12.58 5.08 25.26
C MET A 71 11.37 4.52 26.03
N GLU A 72 11.19 4.96 27.27
CA GLU A 72 10.02 4.65 28.10
C GLU A 72 9.01 5.81 28.00
N PRO A 73 7.70 5.52 28.09
CA PRO A 73 6.68 6.56 28.01
C PRO A 73 6.67 7.40 29.30
N THR A 74 6.27 8.68 29.19
CA THR A 74 6.02 9.54 30.35
C THR A 74 5.01 8.92 31.32
N ARG A 75 3.99 8.26 30.77
CA ARG A 75 2.99 7.47 31.47
C ARG A 75 2.37 6.43 30.53
N PRO A 76 1.85 5.29 31.02
CA PRO A 76 1.31 4.24 30.16
C PRO A 76 0.20 4.72 29.20
N GLU A 77 -0.60 5.70 29.60
CA GLU A 77 -1.75 6.19 28.84
C GLU A 77 -1.37 7.01 27.60
N ILE A 78 -0.11 7.45 27.50
CA ILE A 78 0.40 8.22 26.36
C ILE A 78 0.57 7.35 25.12
N ILE A 79 0.79 6.04 25.30
CA ILE A 79 0.88 5.09 24.19
C ILE A 79 -0.55 4.78 23.76
N ARG A 80 -0.91 5.26 22.57
CA ARG A 80 -2.27 5.15 22.06
C ARG A 80 -2.30 4.58 20.66
N GLY A 81 -3.29 3.71 20.42
CA GLY A 81 -3.58 3.14 19.12
C GLY A 81 -5.00 3.48 18.68
N VAL A 82 -5.22 3.53 17.37
CA VAL A 82 -6.55 3.68 16.78
C VAL A 82 -6.81 2.52 15.81
N PRO A 83 -7.99 1.89 15.81
CA PRO A 83 -8.30 0.88 14.82
C PRO A 83 -8.22 1.43 13.39
N VAL A 84 -7.65 0.68 12.43
CA VAL A 84 -7.49 1.10 11.03
C VAL A 84 -8.78 1.66 10.41
N HIS A 85 -9.92 1.01 10.64
CA HIS A 85 -11.20 1.47 10.10
C HIS A 85 -11.64 2.84 10.67
N CYS A 86 -11.25 3.18 11.89
CA CYS A 86 -11.44 4.51 12.48
C CYS A 86 -10.47 5.52 11.86
N ALA A 87 -9.19 5.14 11.68
CA ALA A 87 -8.18 6.00 11.05
C ALA A 87 -8.51 6.37 9.60
N LEU A 88 -9.17 5.46 8.88
CA LEU A 88 -9.60 5.64 7.49
C LEU A 88 -11.01 6.25 7.35
N ARG A 89 -11.71 6.53 8.46
CA ARG A 89 -13.06 7.11 8.45
C ARG A 89 -13.09 8.45 7.71
N GLY A 90 -14.23 8.75 7.07
CA GLY A 90 -14.43 10.02 6.36
C GLY A 90 -13.51 10.17 5.14
N CYS A 91 -13.16 9.06 4.48
CA CYS A 91 -12.21 9.02 3.38
C CYS A 91 -10.85 9.62 3.76
N GLY A 92 -10.30 9.13 4.89
CA GLY A 92 -9.04 9.59 5.46
C GLY A 92 -9.11 11.03 5.96
N GLN A 93 -10.19 11.39 6.65
CA GLN A 93 -10.37 12.73 7.23
C GLN A 93 -9.20 13.11 8.16
N ALA A 94 -8.69 12.17 8.94
CA ALA A 94 -7.52 12.36 9.80
C ALA A 94 -6.25 12.74 9.02
N MET A 95 -6.05 12.18 7.83
CA MET A 95 -4.88 12.45 6.98
C MET A 95 -4.93 13.82 6.28
N ARG A 96 -5.98 14.62 6.52
CA ARG A 96 -6.15 15.99 5.98
C ARG A 96 -5.73 17.08 6.97
N GLY A 97 -5.53 16.75 8.26
CA GLY A 97 -4.87 17.61 9.25
C GLY A 97 -5.65 18.84 9.74
N LYS A 98 -6.97 18.92 9.54
CA LYS A 98 -7.77 20.12 9.88
C LYS A 98 -8.97 19.86 10.80
N GLN A 99 -8.93 18.81 11.61
CA GLN A 99 -10.13 18.35 12.32
C GLN A 99 -9.87 18.16 13.81
N ARG A 100 -10.69 18.83 14.61
CA ARG A 100 -10.64 18.81 16.07
C ARG A 100 -11.39 17.61 16.65
N GLY A 101 -11.06 17.23 17.88
CA GLY A 101 -11.74 16.18 18.65
C GLY A 101 -11.59 14.77 18.07
N LEU A 102 -10.59 14.51 17.22
CA LEU A 102 -10.35 13.16 16.69
C LEU A 102 -9.60 12.25 17.67
N TYR A 103 -8.96 12.82 18.70
CA TYR A 103 -8.23 12.09 19.74
C TYR A 103 -9.09 11.00 20.43
N LYS A 104 -10.41 11.24 20.58
CA LYS A 104 -11.38 10.29 21.16
C LYS A 104 -11.50 8.96 20.42
N PHE A 105 -11.00 8.87 19.18
CA PHE A 105 -11.01 7.62 18.41
C PHE A 105 -9.83 6.71 18.73
N SER A 106 -8.78 7.22 19.38
CA SER A 106 -7.68 6.40 19.89
C SER A 106 -7.98 5.91 21.31
N CYS A 107 -7.35 4.81 21.70
CA CYS A 107 -7.39 4.27 23.06
C CYS A 107 -5.96 4.03 23.56
N ALA A 108 -5.75 4.14 24.88
CA ALA A 108 -4.50 3.73 25.52
C ALA A 108 -4.24 2.24 25.28
N THR A 109 -2.99 1.88 25.01
CA THR A 109 -2.56 0.52 24.72
C THR A 109 -1.09 0.35 25.10
N THR A 110 -0.68 -0.88 25.42
CA THR A 110 0.73 -1.22 25.63
C THR A 110 1.42 -1.59 24.32
N GLU A 111 0.65 -2.03 23.32
CA GLU A 111 1.16 -2.52 22.04
C GLU A 111 0.41 -1.85 20.88
N ILE A 112 1.17 -1.51 19.84
CA ILE A 112 0.65 -0.93 18.61
C ILE A 112 1.00 -1.89 17.48
N ASP A 113 0.03 -2.32 16.68
CA ASP A 113 0.33 -3.27 15.60
C ASP A 113 1.17 -2.62 14.50
N GLU A 114 0.94 -1.34 14.18
CA GLU A 114 1.70 -0.64 13.15
C GLU A 114 1.75 0.88 13.31
N PHE A 115 2.94 1.45 13.17
CA PHE A 115 3.16 2.90 13.13
C PHE A 115 3.00 3.44 11.71
N TRP A 116 2.14 4.45 11.48
CA TRP A 116 1.96 5.06 10.16
C TRP A 116 2.72 6.38 10.03
N SER A 117 3.87 6.34 9.35
CA SER A 117 4.64 7.54 9.00
C SER A 117 4.25 8.07 7.63
N HIS A 118 4.07 9.40 7.51
CA HIS A 118 3.69 10.05 6.26
C HIS A 118 4.09 11.54 6.23
N SER A 119 4.18 12.14 5.04
CA SER A 119 4.36 13.59 4.88
C SER A 119 3.01 14.29 4.77
N TRP A 120 2.82 15.43 5.42
CA TRP A 120 1.58 16.22 5.33
C TRP A 120 1.38 16.96 4.00
N HIS A 121 2.45 17.14 3.19
CA HIS A 121 2.41 17.94 1.96
C HIS A 121 1.69 17.29 0.78
N THR A 122 1.59 15.96 0.75
CA THR A 122 0.98 15.26 -0.37
C THR A 122 -0.51 15.04 -0.20
N SER A 123 -1.17 14.83 -1.33
CA SER A 123 -2.60 14.60 -1.41
C SER A 123 -3.08 13.53 -0.43
N ALA A 124 -3.90 13.94 0.55
CA ALA A 124 -4.45 13.07 1.58
C ALA A 124 -5.26 11.91 0.98
N TRP A 125 -5.95 12.12 -0.14
CA TRP A 125 -6.73 11.06 -0.77
C TRP A 125 -5.85 9.91 -1.28
N MET A 126 -4.63 10.20 -1.77
CA MET A 126 -3.71 9.17 -2.27
C MET A 126 -3.20 8.30 -1.13
N LYS A 127 -2.86 8.91 0.02
CA LYS A 127 -2.47 8.21 1.25
C LYS A 127 -3.61 7.35 1.75
N PHE A 128 -4.82 7.90 1.83
CA PHE A 128 -6.03 7.20 2.23
C PHE A 128 -6.28 5.98 1.35
N VAL A 129 -6.32 6.15 0.03
CA VAL A 129 -6.60 5.05 -0.90
C VAL A 129 -5.51 3.98 -0.83
N THR A 130 -4.24 4.38 -0.68
CA THR A 130 -3.13 3.44 -0.51
C THR A 130 -3.23 2.67 0.81
N ALA A 131 -3.46 3.34 1.93
CA ALA A 131 -3.64 2.71 3.23
C ALA A 131 -4.87 1.78 3.24
N TRP A 132 -5.98 2.21 2.67
CA TRP A 132 -7.19 1.40 2.54
C TRP A 132 -6.95 0.15 1.70
N TYR A 133 -6.32 0.30 0.54
CA TYR A 133 -5.98 -0.81 -0.34
C TYR A 133 -5.02 -1.80 0.32
N LEU A 134 -3.99 -1.33 1.02
CA LEU A 134 -3.03 -2.16 1.74
C LEU A 134 -3.69 -3.03 2.81
N ASN A 135 -4.67 -2.47 3.51
CA ASN A 135 -5.33 -3.14 4.63
C ASN A 135 -6.50 -4.05 4.20
N SER A 136 -7.19 -3.72 3.10
CA SER A 136 -8.43 -4.42 2.69
C SER A 136 -8.29 -5.21 1.38
N GLY A 137 -7.28 -4.92 0.54
CA GLY A 137 -7.18 -5.46 -0.81
C GLY A 137 -7.02 -6.98 -0.89
N VAL A 138 -6.24 -7.58 0.00
CA VAL A 138 -6.03 -9.05 0.07
C VAL A 138 -7.35 -9.76 0.40
N VAL A 139 -8.02 -9.31 1.47
CA VAL A 139 -9.27 -9.88 1.93
C VAL A 139 -10.33 -9.72 0.85
N ALA A 140 -10.41 -8.54 0.23
CA ALA A 140 -11.36 -8.30 -0.85
C ALA A 140 -11.12 -9.19 -2.05
N ALA A 141 -9.86 -9.38 -2.47
CA ALA A 141 -9.51 -10.30 -3.55
C ALA A 141 -9.91 -11.75 -3.24
N ALA A 142 -9.71 -12.20 -1.98
CA ALA A 142 -10.12 -13.53 -1.53
C ALA A 142 -11.64 -13.71 -1.57
N PHE A 143 -12.41 -12.77 -1.01
CA PHE A 143 -13.88 -12.80 -1.09
C PHE A 143 -14.38 -12.72 -2.53
N GLY A 144 -13.76 -11.91 -3.37
CA GLY A 144 -14.07 -11.85 -4.80
C GLY A 144 -13.82 -13.18 -5.52
N MET A 145 -12.75 -13.91 -5.15
CA MET A 145 -12.53 -15.26 -5.67
C MET A 145 -13.61 -16.25 -5.20
N VAL A 146 -13.98 -16.21 -3.92
CA VAL A 146 -15.08 -17.04 -3.39
C VAL A 146 -16.39 -16.74 -4.12
N GLY A 147 -16.71 -15.46 -4.34
CA GLY A 147 -17.87 -15.05 -5.11
C GLY A 147 -17.82 -15.55 -6.57
N ALA A 148 -16.66 -15.50 -7.22
CA ALA A 148 -16.50 -16.00 -8.58
C ALA A 148 -16.67 -17.52 -8.67
N VAL A 149 -16.13 -18.28 -7.71
CA VAL A 149 -16.34 -19.73 -7.63
C VAL A 149 -17.82 -20.05 -7.38
N LEU A 150 -18.49 -19.31 -6.50
CA LEU A 150 -19.93 -19.45 -6.27
C LEU A 150 -20.72 -19.20 -7.56
N GLY A 151 -20.39 -18.14 -8.31
CA GLY A 151 -21.02 -17.86 -9.61
C GLY A 151 -20.83 -18.98 -10.62
N CYS A 152 -19.62 -19.56 -10.68
CA CYS A 152 -19.31 -20.72 -11.51
C CYS A 152 -20.15 -21.95 -11.13
N VAL A 153 -20.24 -22.27 -9.83
CA VAL A 153 -21.02 -23.43 -9.33
C VAL A 153 -22.52 -23.25 -9.59
N LEU A 154 -23.07 -22.07 -9.29
CA LEU A 154 -24.49 -21.79 -9.51
C LEU A 154 -24.87 -21.83 -11.00
N HIS A 155 -23.97 -21.40 -11.88
CA HIS A 155 -24.12 -21.59 -13.31
C HIS A 155 -24.08 -23.08 -13.67
N ALA A 156 -23.06 -23.81 -13.23
CA ALA A 156 -22.86 -25.22 -13.59
C ALA A 156 -24.03 -26.13 -13.16
N VAL A 157 -24.69 -25.82 -12.03
CA VAL A 157 -25.86 -26.57 -11.52
C VAL A 157 -27.17 -26.10 -12.19
N GLY A 158 -27.13 -25.09 -13.06
CA GLY A 158 -28.31 -24.59 -13.78
C GLY A 158 -29.23 -23.68 -12.95
N VAL A 159 -28.77 -23.19 -11.79
CA VAL A 159 -29.50 -22.20 -10.98
C VAL A 159 -29.48 -20.84 -11.68
N LEU A 160 -28.34 -20.47 -12.27
CA LEU A 160 -28.20 -19.27 -13.07
C LEU A 160 -28.35 -19.61 -14.56
N PRO A 161 -29.06 -18.79 -15.35
CA PRO A 161 -29.30 -19.09 -16.75
C PRO A 161 -28.01 -19.01 -17.56
N ALA A 162 -27.83 -19.97 -18.46
CA ALA A 162 -26.76 -19.98 -19.45
C ALA A 162 -27.30 -19.43 -20.78
N THR A 163 -26.78 -18.27 -21.21
CA THR A 163 -26.99 -17.78 -22.57
C THR A 163 -25.75 -18.13 -23.38
N VAL A 164 -25.82 -19.24 -24.11
CA VAL A 164 -24.79 -19.66 -25.06
C VAL A 164 -25.20 -19.19 -26.44
N ASP A 165 -24.35 -18.39 -27.09
CA ASP A 165 -24.59 -17.91 -28.44
C ASP A 165 -23.29 -18.02 -29.24
N ASN A 166 -23.33 -18.70 -30.38
CA ASN A 166 -22.16 -19.02 -31.22
C ASN A 166 -20.99 -19.68 -30.45
N GLY A 167 -21.28 -20.58 -29.49
CA GLY A 167 -20.23 -21.25 -28.70
C GLY A 167 -19.60 -20.39 -27.60
N PHE A 168 -20.02 -19.13 -27.46
CA PHE A 168 -19.61 -18.27 -26.33
C PHE A 168 -20.70 -18.18 -25.29
N CYS A 169 -20.30 -18.41 -24.05
CA CYS A 169 -21.12 -18.03 -22.91
C CYS A 169 -21.14 -16.50 -22.79
N LYS A 170 -22.30 -15.90 -23.05
CA LYS A 170 -22.56 -14.48 -22.81
C LYS A 170 -22.74 -14.17 -21.33
N SER A 171 -23.09 -15.18 -20.53
CA SER A 171 -23.33 -15.04 -19.10
C SER A 171 -22.00 -14.95 -18.34
N GLN A 172 -21.73 -13.81 -17.72
CA GLN A 172 -20.49 -13.56 -16.97
C GLN A 172 -20.74 -13.60 -15.46
N TRP A 173 -21.43 -14.63 -14.98
CA TRP A 173 -21.90 -14.73 -13.61
C TRP A 173 -20.77 -14.76 -12.58
N SER A 174 -19.68 -15.45 -12.88
CA SER A 174 -18.48 -15.56 -12.03
C SER A 174 -17.81 -14.19 -11.89
N VAL A 175 -17.65 -13.44 -13.00
CA VAL A 175 -17.13 -12.06 -12.94
C VAL A 175 -18.07 -11.16 -12.13
N LEU A 176 -19.38 -11.16 -12.41
CA LEU A 176 -20.34 -10.27 -11.76
C LEU A 176 -20.46 -10.53 -10.25
N ILE A 177 -20.59 -11.79 -9.84
CA ILE A 177 -20.68 -12.17 -8.42
C ILE A 177 -19.32 -11.93 -7.74
N GLY A 178 -18.20 -12.25 -8.40
CA GLY A 178 -16.86 -11.98 -7.89
C GLY A 178 -16.59 -10.49 -7.66
N VAL A 179 -16.98 -9.63 -8.60
CA VAL A 179 -16.91 -8.16 -8.44
C VAL A 179 -17.78 -7.71 -7.28
N THR A 180 -19.00 -8.25 -7.17
CA THR A 180 -19.92 -7.90 -6.09
C THR A 180 -19.31 -8.22 -4.72
N TYR A 181 -18.82 -9.45 -4.53
CA TYR A 181 -18.16 -9.87 -3.28
C TYR A 181 -16.90 -9.06 -2.99
N TYR A 182 -16.09 -8.77 -4.02
CA TYR A 182 -14.93 -7.90 -3.89
C TYR A 182 -15.32 -6.51 -3.41
N CYS A 183 -16.31 -5.86 -4.03
CA CYS A 183 -16.74 -4.52 -3.66
C CYS A 183 -17.35 -4.47 -2.26
N LEU A 184 -18.22 -5.42 -1.91
CA LEU A 184 -18.83 -5.50 -0.58
C LEU A 184 -17.76 -5.68 0.50
N SER A 185 -16.85 -6.62 0.32
CA SER A 185 -15.74 -6.83 1.29
C SER A 185 -14.80 -5.63 1.31
N PHE A 186 -14.42 -5.04 0.17
CA PHE A 186 -13.53 -3.87 0.14
C PHE A 186 -14.14 -2.66 0.86
N MET A 187 -15.45 -2.44 0.75
CA MET A 187 -16.16 -1.31 1.39
C MET A 187 -16.50 -1.55 2.86
N PHE A 188 -16.90 -2.77 3.23
CA PHE A 188 -17.47 -3.05 4.55
C PHE A 188 -16.53 -3.83 5.47
N TRP A 189 -15.40 -4.34 4.98
CA TRP A 189 -14.44 -5.04 5.83
C TRP A 189 -13.76 -4.08 6.81
N ARG A 190 -13.98 -4.31 8.10
CA ARG A 190 -13.41 -3.49 9.17
C ARG A 190 -12.15 -4.12 9.71
N VAL A 191 -11.01 -3.59 9.29
CA VAL A 191 -9.71 -3.96 9.86
C VAL A 191 -9.62 -3.43 11.28
N ARG A 192 -9.38 -4.33 12.24
CA ARG A 192 -9.30 -4.04 13.69
C ARG A 192 -7.88 -3.82 14.20
N LYS A 193 -6.88 -3.95 13.34
CA LYS A 193 -5.46 -3.64 13.62
C LYS A 193 -5.36 -2.25 14.26
N LEU A 194 -4.65 -2.12 15.38
CA LEU A 194 -4.37 -0.86 16.07
C LEU A 194 -3.16 -0.20 15.44
N VAL A 195 -3.35 1.02 14.96
CA VAL A 195 -2.28 1.79 14.32
C VAL A 195 -2.01 3.07 15.09
N PHE A 196 -0.75 3.50 15.07
CA PHE A 196 -0.41 4.86 15.49
C PHE A 196 -0.52 5.78 14.29
N LEU A 197 -1.34 6.82 14.41
CA LEU A 197 -1.36 7.96 13.50
C LEU A 197 -1.29 9.21 14.35
N ASP A 198 -0.23 9.99 14.19
CA ASP A 198 0.08 11.23 14.94
C ASP A 198 -1.17 12.06 15.26
N PHE A 199 -1.96 12.42 14.25
CA PHE A 199 -3.13 13.29 14.39
C PHE A 199 -4.31 12.67 15.19
N LEU A 200 -4.35 11.34 15.36
CA LEU A 200 -5.39 10.63 16.09
C LEU A 200 -4.94 10.18 17.49
N CYS A 201 -3.65 9.84 17.61
CA CYS A 201 -3.09 9.27 18.83
C CYS A 201 -2.44 10.33 19.73
N ILE A 202 -2.13 11.51 19.21
CA ILE A 202 -1.65 12.66 19.98
C ILE A 202 -2.80 13.66 20.13
N ASN A 203 -3.03 14.14 21.36
CA ASN A 203 -4.03 15.18 21.58
C ASN A 203 -3.53 16.49 20.95
N GLN A 204 -4.20 16.95 19.89
CA GLN A 204 -3.82 18.16 19.16
C GLN A 204 -4.30 19.45 19.85
N GLU A 205 -5.16 19.35 20.87
CA GLU A 205 -5.80 20.49 21.54
C GLU A 205 -5.19 20.78 22.92
N ASP A 206 -4.50 19.81 23.50
CA ASP A 206 -3.84 19.92 24.80
C ASP A 206 -2.33 19.91 24.60
N GLU A 207 -1.70 21.08 24.74
CA GLU A 207 -0.27 21.25 24.50
C GLU A 207 0.59 20.46 25.51
N SER A 208 0.10 20.19 26.72
CA SER A 208 0.84 19.38 27.71
C SER A 208 0.87 17.92 27.25
N LEU A 209 -0.28 17.37 26.86
CA LEU A 209 -0.38 16.01 26.34
C LEU A 209 0.38 15.83 25.02
N LYS A 210 0.36 16.85 24.17
CA LYS A 210 1.13 16.88 22.92
C LYS A 210 2.62 16.85 23.19
N GLY A 211 3.11 17.69 24.11
CA GLY A 211 4.50 17.70 24.55
C GLY A 211 4.94 16.35 25.13
N GLU A 212 4.15 15.77 26.03
CA GLU A 212 4.39 14.44 26.61
C GLU A 212 4.48 13.34 25.53
N ALA A 213 3.58 13.37 24.54
CA ALA A 213 3.59 12.41 23.45
C ALA A 213 4.80 12.58 22.53
N MET A 214 5.23 13.82 22.28
CA MET A 214 6.43 14.12 21.50
C MET A 214 7.68 13.58 22.18
N ILE A 215 7.81 13.78 23.50
CA ILE A 215 8.95 13.25 24.27
C ILE A 215 8.86 11.71 24.34
N SER A 216 7.66 11.14 24.43
CA SER A 216 7.40 9.70 24.44
C SER A 216 7.47 9.03 23.04
N MET A 217 7.86 9.74 21.98
CA MET A 217 7.87 9.21 20.61
C MET A 217 8.77 7.97 20.46
N GLY A 218 9.90 7.94 21.17
CA GLY A 218 10.77 6.76 21.21
C GLY A 218 10.05 5.52 21.75
N ALA A 219 9.26 5.68 22.81
CA ALA A 219 8.46 4.61 23.40
C ALA A 219 7.36 4.12 22.46
N ILE A 220 6.68 5.05 21.77
CA ILE A 220 5.65 4.73 20.76
C ILE A 220 6.23 3.92 19.59
N LEU A 221 7.43 4.29 19.12
CA LEU A 221 8.12 3.56 18.05
C LEU A 221 8.57 2.16 18.53
N LYS A 222 9.03 2.06 19.78
CA LYS A 222 9.44 0.80 20.43
C LYS A 222 8.25 -0.15 20.64
N SER A 223 7.09 0.38 21.06
CA SER A 223 5.86 -0.39 21.28
C SER A 223 5.11 -0.78 19.99
N SER A 224 5.52 -0.23 18.85
CA SER A 224 4.96 -0.59 17.55
C SER A 224 5.53 -1.92 17.04
N ALA A 225 4.73 -2.86 16.54
CA ALA A 225 5.21 -4.13 16.01
C ALA A 225 5.76 -4.01 14.58
N SER A 226 5.16 -3.13 13.77
CA SER A 226 5.63 -2.78 12.43
C SER A 226 5.52 -1.28 12.14
N MET A 227 6.09 -0.82 11.03
CA MET A 227 5.96 0.55 10.52
C MET A 227 5.54 0.53 9.06
N LEU A 228 4.51 1.31 8.73
CA LEU A 228 4.09 1.63 7.37
C LEU A 228 4.53 3.06 7.05
N VAL A 229 5.35 3.23 6.02
CA VAL A 229 5.72 4.53 5.48
C VAL A 229 4.96 4.77 4.18
N LEU A 230 4.07 5.75 4.20
CA LEU A 230 3.33 6.25 3.04
C LEU A 230 4.19 7.30 2.33
N TRP A 231 5.06 6.80 1.44
CA TRP A 231 6.15 7.56 0.85
C TRP A 231 5.70 8.43 -0.32
N ASP A 232 6.33 9.61 -0.39
CA ASP A 232 6.30 10.52 -1.53
C ASP A 232 7.61 11.33 -1.61
N PRO A 233 7.86 12.08 -2.71
CA PRO A 233 9.12 12.79 -2.90
C PRO A 233 9.44 13.89 -1.86
N SER A 234 8.45 14.38 -1.11
CA SER A 234 8.66 15.35 -0.02
C SER A 234 9.01 14.70 1.32
N TRP A 235 8.79 13.39 1.46
CA TRP A 235 8.92 12.67 2.73
C TRP A 235 10.32 12.81 3.35
N VAL A 236 11.39 12.71 2.54
CA VAL A 236 12.78 12.86 3.03
C VAL A 236 13.14 14.30 3.41
N GLN A 237 12.37 15.29 2.94
CA GLN A 237 12.61 16.68 3.32
C GLN A 237 12.10 16.99 4.72
N ARG A 238 11.30 16.11 5.34
CA ARG A 238 10.71 16.31 6.65
C ARG A 238 11.61 15.65 7.69
N PHE A 239 12.15 16.46 8.60
CA PHE A 239 13.10 15.97 9.60
C PHE A 239 12.46 14.87 10.47
N TRP A 240 11.23 15.11 10.92
CA TRP A 240 10.45 14.18 11.72
C TRP A 240 10.31 12.80 11.06
N CYS A 241 9.91 12.76 9.79
CA CYS A 241 9.71 11.51 9.05
C CYS A 241 10.99 10.68 8.95
N VAL A 242 12.12 11.33 8.64
CA VAL A 242 13.44 10.65 8.55
C VAL A 242 13.89 10.16 9.92
N PHE A 243 13.67 10.98 10.96
CA PHE A 243 13.96 10.64 12.34
C PHE A 243 13.13 9.43 12.83
N GLU A 244 11.84 9.38 12.55
CA GLU A 244 10.96 8.25 12.88
C GLU A 244 11.49 6.94 12.30
N LEU A 245 11.80 6.92 11.00
CA LEU A 245 12.29 5.72 10.33
C LEU A 245 13.67 5.29 10.84
N ALA A 246 14.59 6.25 11.03
CA ALA A 246 15.92 5.98 11.55
C ALA A 246 15.86 5.41 12.98
N SER A 247 15.03 6.00 13.83
CA SER A 247 14.82 5.59 15.22
C SER A 247 14.11 4.24 15.31
N PHE A 248 13.11 4.01 14.46
CA PHE A 248 12.46 2.70 14.33
C PHE A 248 13.47 1.62 13.96
N LEU A 249 14.28 1.84 12.91
CA LEU A 249 15.30 0.87 12.49
C LEU A 249 16.34 0.60 13.57
N ARG A 250 16.73 1.64 14.31
CA ARG A 250 17.68 1.53 15.43
C ARG A 250 17.11 0.73 16.60
N SER A 251 15.82 0.91 16.91
CA SER A 251 15.16 0.23 18.04
C SER A 251 15.02 -1.29 17.84
N ARG A 252 15.22 -1.80 16.61
CA ARG A 252 15.07 -3.22 16.29
C ARG A 252 16.37 -4.00 16.51
N PRO A 253 16.28 -5.27 16.97
CA PRO A 253 17.43 -6.16 17.01
C PRO A 253 18.03 -6.32 15.60
N LYS A 254 19.37 -6.32 15.50
CA LYS A 254 20.08 -6.47 14.21
C LYS A 254 19.77 -7.78 13.48
N GLU A 255 19.30 -8.80 14.21
CA GLU A 255 18.96 -10.14 13.71
C GLU A 255 17.52 -10.24 13.20
N ALA A 256 16.65 -9.27 13.55
CA ALA A 256 15.27 -9.26 13.07
C ALA A 256 15.24 -9.00 11.56
N THR A 257 14.44 -9.78 10.84
CA THR A 257 14.28 -9.59 9.40
C THR A 257 13.51 -8.29 9.17
N ILE A 258 14.22 -7.20 8.87
CA ILE A 258 13.67 -5.84 8.70
C ILE A 258 12.43 -5.81 7.78
N SER A 259 12.38 -6.63 6.73
CA SER A 259 11.25 -6.68 5.79
C SER A 259 9.95 -7.23 6.39
N GLN A 260 9.98 -7.85 7.57
CA GLN A 260 8.78 -8.29 8.28
C GLN A 260 8.13 -7.13 9.08
N HIS A 261 8.93 -6.16 9.51
CA HIS A 261 8.51 -5.09 10.40
C HIS A 261 8.40 -3.72 9.72
N LEU A 262 8.86 -3.58 8.48
CA LEU A 262 8.86 -2.30 7.77
C LEU A 262 8.25 -2.45 6.37
N SER A 263 7.22 -1.66 6.09
CA SER A 263 6.55 -1.59 4.80
C SER A 263 6.62 -0.16 4.28
N ILE A 264 7.38 0.09 3.22
CA ILE A 264 7.49 1.42 2.60
C ILE A 264 6.81 1.39 1.24
N ARG A 265 5.78 2.21 1.05
CA ARG A 265 4.87 2.15 -0.10
C ARG A 265 4.61 3.54 -0.67
N PRO A 266 4.66 3.72 -1.99
CA PRO A 266 4.37 5.01 -2.59
C PRO A 266 2.87 5.32 -2.52
N ASN A 267 2.53 6.58 -2.23
CA ASN A 267 1.13 7.04 -2.10
C ASN A 267 0.30 6.85 -3.38
N LEU A 268 0.94 6.74 -4.53
CA LEU A 268 0.29 6.54 -5.82
C LEU A 268 -0.13 5.08 -6.08
N MET A 269 0.41 4.12 -5.32
CA MET A 269 0.21 2.69 -5.57
C MET A 269 -1.25 2.25 -5.45
N GLY A 270 -1.94 2.63 -4.37
CA GLY A 270 -3.35 2.25 -4.18
C GLY A 270 -4.24 2.73 -5.32
N PRO A 271 -4.24 4.05 -5.65
CA PRO A 271 -5.01 4.57 -6.77
C PRO A 271 -4.72 3.86 -8.09
N VAL A 272 -3.45 3.64 -8.42
CA VAL A 272 -3.04 2.97 -9.67
C VAL A 272 -3.57 1.54 -9.76
N LEU A 273 -3.44 0.77 -8.68
CA LEU A 273 -3.90 -0.63 -8.65
C LEU A 273 -5.42 -0.75 -8.68
N LEU A 274 -6.14 0.15 -8.00
CA LEU A 274 -7.60 0.17 -8.02
C LEU A 274 -8.15 0.60 -9.38
N ILE A 275 -7.61 1.67 -9.97
CA ILE A 275 -8.01 2.12 -11.31
C ILE A 275 -7.67 1.04 -12.35
N GLY A 276 -6.49 0.44 -12.26
CA GLY A 276 -6.08 -0.66 -13.13
C GLY A 276 -7.02 -1.88 -13.01
N LYS A 277 -7.39 -2.27 -11.79
CA LYS A 277 -8.35 -3.35 -11.56
C LYS A 277 -9.74 -3.01 -12.09
N ALA A 278 -10.24 -1.80 -11.84
CA ALA A 278 -11.53 -1.34 -12.35
C ALA A 278 -11.56 -1.32 -13.89
N GLY A 279 -10.52 -0.79 -14.52
CA GLY A 279 -10.36 -0.79 -15.97
C GLY A 279 -10.31 -2.20 -16.55
N LEU A 280 -9.61 -3.12 -15.89
CA LEU A 280 -9.59 -4.54 -16.26
C LEU A 280 -10.99 -5.16 -16.16
N ILE A 281 -11.72 -4.95 -15.06
CA ILE A 281 -13.09 -5.46 -14.91
C ILE A 281 -14.00 -4.93 -16.02
N VAL A 282 -13.98 -3.62 -16.28
CA VAL A 282 -14.78 -3.00 -17.35
C VAL A 282 -14.43 -3.62 -18.70
N LEU A 283 -13.14 -3.79 -19.00
CA LEU A 283 -12.70 -4.43 -20.24
C LEU A 283 -13.22 -5.87 -20.34
N LEU A 284 -13.09 -6.68 -19.28
CA LEU A 284 -13.53 -8.08 -19.29
C LEU A 284 -15.05 -8.21 -19.39
N VAL A 285 -15.83 -7.30 -18.78
CA VAL A 285 -17.30 -7.29 -18.87
C VAL A 285 -17.78 -6.80 -20.24
N ALA A 286 -17.14 -5.77 -20.80
CA ALA A 286 -17.47 -5.28 -22.14
C ALA A 286 -17.07 -6.27 -23.25
N TRP A 287 -16.17 -7.20 -22.93
CA TRP A 287 -15.51 -8.09 -23.89
C TRP A 287 -16.46 -8.88 -24.81
N PRO A 288 -17.45 -9.64 -24.31
CA PRO A 288 -18.31 -10.44 -25.18
C PRO A 288 -19.14 -9.56 -26.13
N ASN A 289 -19.56 -8.38 -25.64
CA ASN A 289 -20.31 -7.40 -26.44
C ASN A 289 -19.46 -6.82 -27.57
N LEU A 290 -18.17 -6.54 -27.31
CA LEU A 290 -17.23 -6.09 -28.33
C LEU A 290 -17.04 -7.16 -29.42
N LEU A 291 -16.81 -8.41 -29.04
CA LEU A 291 -16.67 -9.51 -30.01
C LEU A 291 -17.91 -9.65 -30.90
N GLN A 292 -19.10 -9.57 -30.30
CA GLN A 292 -20.36 -9.62 -31.03
C GLN A 292 -20.53 -8.43 -31.98
N ALA A 293 -20.21 -7.22 -31.53
CA ALA A 293 -20.32 -6.00 -32.33
C ALA A 293 -19.44 -6.04 -33.58
N PHE A 294 -18.23 -6.60 -33.48
CA PHE A 294 -17.31 -6.73 -34.61
C PHE A 294 -17.59 -7.96 -35.51
N ARG A 295 -18.65 -8.73 -35.23
CA ARG A 295 -18.99 -9.99 -35.95
C ARG A 295 -17.78 -10.91 -36.13
N VAL A 296 -16.91 -10.89 -35.13
CA VAL A 296 -15.67 -11.64 -35.14
C VAL A 296 -16.03 -13.11 -34.99
N ARG A 297 -15.88 -13.88 -36.08
CA ARG A 297 -16.02 -15.32 -36.04
C ARG A 297 -14.80 -15.94 -35.35
N ASP A 298 -15.10 -16.96 -34.57
CA ASP A 298 -14.21 -17.70 -33.67
C ASP A 298 -12.78 -17.90 -34.19
N SER A 299 -11.90 -16.98 -33.81
CA SER A 299 -10.47 -17.26 -33.84
C SER A 299 -9.87 -16.69 -32.56
N GLY A 300 -9.15 -17.55 -31.82
CA GLY A 300 -8.37 -17.11 -30.67
C GLY A 300 -7.41 -15.96 -30.99
N ALA A 301 -7.03 -15.81 -32.26
CA ALA A 301 -6.26 -14.68 -32.78
C ALA A 301 -6.96 -13.33 -32.63
N ILE A 302 -8.22 -13.21 -33.06
CA ILE A 302 -8.94 -11.94 -32.94
C ILE A 302 -9.27 -11.65 -31.47
N MET A 303 -9.54 -12.69 -30.68
CA MET A 303 -9.69 -12.58 -29.22
C MET A 303 -8.40 -12.03 -28.57
N GLY A 304 -7.23 -12.55 -28.93
CA GLY A 304 -5.95 -12.02 -28.43
C GLY A 304 -5.71 -10.57 -28.85
N LEU A 305 -5.99 -10.24 -30.11
CA LEU A 305 -5.78 -8.89 -30.67
C LEU A 305 -6.67 -7.83 -30.03
N THR A 306 -7.96 -8.12 -29.86
CA THR A 306 -8.90 -7.14 -29.28
C THR A 306 -8.59 -6.90 -27.80
N LEU A 307 -8.05 -7.90 -27.07
CA LEU A 307 -7.73 -7.79 -25.65
C LEU A 307 -6.42 -7.02 -25.49
N ALA A 308 -5.44 -7.32 -26.34
CA ALA A 308 -4.21 -6.55 -26.43
C ALA A 308 -4.49 -5.07 -26.75
N ALA A 309 -5.38 -4.79 -27.71
CA ALA A 309 -5.77 -3.42 -28.05
C ALA A 309 -6.46 -2.70 -26.89
N GLY A 310 -7.36 -3.37 -26.16
CA GLY A 310 -8.04 -2.79 -24.98
C GLY A 310 -7.12 -2.58 -23.78
N LEU A 311 -6.12 -3.45 -23.59
CA LEU A 311 -5.16 -3.34 -22.49
C LEU A 311 -4.03 -2.33 -22.77
N LEU A 312 -3.73 -2.04 -24.05
CA LEU A 312 -2.60 -1.17 -24.42
C LEU A 312 -2.67 0.23 -23.79
N PRO A 313 -3.80 0.96 -23.78
CA PRO A 313 -3.89 2.26 -23.12
C PRO A 313 -3.69 2.17 -21.60
N CYS A 314 -4.21 1.11 -20.97
CA CYS A 314 -4.03 0.86 -19.55
C CYS A 314 -2.54 0.64 -19.23
N PHE A 315 -1.86 -0.20 -20.00
CA PHE A 315 -0.42 -0.44 -19.84
C PHE A 315 0.41 0.82 -20.10
N LEU A 316 0.07 1.62 -21.12
CA LEU A 316 0.77 2.88 -21.39
C LEU A 316 0.67 3.84 -20.19
N CYS A 317 -0.51 3.97 -19.59
CA CYS A 317 -0.71 4.77 -18.39
C CYS A 317 0.11 4.24 -17.21
N LEU A 318 0.07 2.92 -16.96
CA LEU A 318 0.85 2.27 -15.90
C LEU A 318 2.36 2.45 -16.09
N VAL A 319 2.84 2.31 -17.32
CA VAL A 319 4.26 2.49 -17.68
C VAL A 319 4.70 3.93 -17.48
N TYR A 320 3.87 4.89 -17.91
CA TYR A 320 4.15 6.32 -17.72
C TYR A 320 4.28 6.67 -16.23
N ILE A 321 3.30 6.22 -15.43
CA ILE A 321 3.30 6.42 -13.98
C ILE A 321 4.49 5.72 -13.32
N GLY A 322 4.73 4.46 -13.68
CA GLY A 322 5.83 3.65 -13.14
C GLY A 322 7.20 4.27 -13.44
N ARG A 323 7.40 4.82 -14.64
CA ARG A 323 8.64 5.52 -14.99
C ARG A 323 8.82 6.80 -14.18
N ARG A 324 7.77 7.62 -14.03
CA ARG A 324 7.80 8.81 -13.15
C ARG A 324 8.15 8.45 -11.71
N PHE A 325 7.57 7.37 -11.18
CA PHE A 325 7.94 6.84 -9.88
C PHE A 325 9.42 6.45 -9.82
N CYS A 326 9.95 5.76 -10.84
CA CYS A 326 11.38 5.44 -10.91
C CYS A 326 12.27 6.69 -10.93
N CYS A 327 11.87 7.75 -11.64
CA CYS A 327 12.59 9.04 -11.60
C CYS A 327 12.60 9.65 -10.19
N SER A 328 11.50 9.53 -9.45
CA SER A 328 11.42 10.01 -8.07
C SER A 328 12.33 9.21 -7.13
N LEU A 329 12.60 7.93 -7.42
CA LEU A 329 13.57 7.13 -6.67
C LEU A 329 15.01 7.64 -6.83
N ASP A 330 15.39 8.17 -8.01
CA ASP A 330 16.71 8.81 -8.17
C ASP A 330 16.83 10.08 -7.32
N THR A 331 15.77 10.89 -7.32
CA THR A 331 15.73 12.13 -6.51
C THR A 331 15.85 11.78 -5.02
N LEU A 332 15.13 10.75 -4.58
CA LEU A 332 15.20 10.20 -3.24
C LEU A 332 16.60 9.71 -2.87
N GLN A 333 17.24 8.94 -3.74
CA GLN A 333 18.59 8.42 -3.51
C GLN A 333 19.62 9.57 -3.39
N GLN A 334 19.47 10.62 -4.19
CA GLN A 334 20.30 11.82 -4.11
C GLN A 334 20.06 12.60 -2.81
N GLN A 335 18.79 12.83 -2.45
CA GLN A 335 18.41 13.52 -1.21
C GLN A 335 18.95 12.77 0.02
N LEU A 336 18.78 11.45 0.08
CA LEU A 336 19.29 10.65 1.20
C LEU A 336 20.82 10.54 1.19
N GLY A 337 21.45 10.50 0.02
CA GLY A 337 22.92 10.45 -0.10
C GLY A 337 23.61 11.73 0.36
N LYS A 338 22.93 12.86 0.27
CA LYS A 338 23.41 14.18 0.70
C LYS A 338 22.69 14.70 1.95
N PHE A 339 21.92 13.84 2.63
CA PHE A 339 21.09 14.27 3.75
C PHE A 339 21.94 14.93 4.83
N GLN A 340 21.57 16.14 5.22
CA GLN A 340 22.09 16.86 6.37
C GLN A 340 20.92 17.25 7.26
N VAL A 341 21.13 17.21 8.57
CA VAL A 341 20.09 17.56 9.55
C VAL A 341 19.66 19.02 9.38
N ASP A 342 20.60 19.91 9.09
CA ASP A 342 20.35 21.35 8.93
C ASP A 342 19.43 21.65 7.73
N ASP A 343 19.56 20.87 6.65
CA ASP A 343 18.75 21.01 5.43
C ASP A 343 17.32 20.46 5.59
N ALA A 344 17.09 19.58 6.58
CA ALA A 344 15.80 18.95 6.80
C ALA A 344 14.79 19.96 7.38
N LYS A 345 13.55 19.96 6.91
CA LYS A 345 12.53 20.95 7.32
C LYS A 345 11.72 20.45 8.52
N CYS A 346 11.52 21.34 9.48
CA CYS A 346 10.53 21.20 10.55
C CYS A 346 9.38 22.17 10.31
N TYR A 347 8.15 21.78 10.68
CA TYR A 347 7.00 22.68 10.50
C TYR A 347 7.14 23.92 11.38
N CYS A 348 7.50 23.74 12.65
CA CYS A 348 7.73 24.84 13.60
C CYS A 348 8.65 25.94 13.02
N CYS A 349 9.77 25.56 12.39
CA CYS A 349 10.71 26.52 11.80
C CYS A 349 10.15 27.22 10.56
N THR A 350 9.26 26.57 9.79
CA THR A 350 8.67 27.19 8.60
C THR A 350 7.61 28.24 8.91
N VAL A 351 7.06 28.22 10.12
CA VAL A 351 6.08 29.18 10.64
C VAL A 351 6.71 30.13 11.66
N ASN A 352 8.04 30.25 11.67
CA ASN A 352 8.80 31.08 12.60
C ASN A 352 8.47 30.83 14.09
N HIS A 353 8.18 29.57 14.44
CA HIS A 353 7.81 29.16 15.79
C HIS A 353 6.55 29.85 16.33
N LEU A 354 5.63 30.22 15.44
CA LEU A 354 4.31 30.74 15.79
C LEU A 354 3.23 29.80 15.26
N ASP A 355 2.21 29.53 16.07
CA ASP A 355 1.05 28.76 15.63
C ASP A 355 0.23 29.55 14.60
N ASP A 356 -0.09 28.92 13.46
CA ASP A 356 -0.77 29.58 12.34
C ASP A 356 -2.20 30.05 12.67
N GLU A 357 -2.86 29.46 13.68
CA GLU A 357 -4.25 29.79 14.06
C GLU A 357 -4.32 30.77 15.23
N THR A 358 -3.48 30.59 16.24
CA THR A 358 -3.51 31.34 17.51
C THR A 358 -2.49 32.47 17.55
N GLY A 359 -1.39 32.36 16.80
CA GLY A 359 -0.26 33.29 16.85
C GLY A 359 0.65 33.11 18.08
N GLU A 360 0.38 32.14 18.93
CA GLU A 360 1.18 31.85 20.13
C GLU A 360 2.50 31.16 19.77
N PRO A 361 3.57 31.33 20.59
CA PRO A 361 4.84 30.67 20.36
C PRO A 361 4.73 29.16 20.56
N ILE A 362 5.28 28.39 19.62
CA ILE A 362 5.32 26.92 19.68
C ILE A 362 6.76 26.41 19.91
N PRO A 363 6.92 25.31 20.66
CA PRO A 363 8.23 24.72 20.88
C PRO A 363 8.89 24.29 19.56
N CYS A 364 10.23 24.31 19.56
CA CYS A 364 11.01 23.92 18.40
C CYS A 364 11.14 22.38 18.31
N ASP A 365 10.39 21.76 17.40
CA ASP A 365 10.52 20.32 17.10
C ASP A 365 11.96 19.90 16.76
N ARG A 366 12.72 20.81 16.11
CA ARG A 366 14.11 20.55 15.72
C ARG A 366 14.99 20.33 16.95
N ASP A 367 14.84 21.14 17.97
CA ASP A 367 15.69 21.07 19.16
C ASP A 367 15.42 19.78 19.92
N ILE A 368 14.14 19.39 20.03
CA ILE A 368 13.73 18.11 20.62
C ILE A 368 14.36 16.93 19.85
N MET A 369 14.25 16.94 18.51
CA MET A 369 14.85 15.89 17.68
C MET A 369 16.38 15.85 17.76
N LEU A 370 17.05 17.00 17.82
CA LEU A 370 18.50 17.10 17.96
C LEU A 370 18.97 16.53 19.31
N THR A 371 18.25 16.81 20.39
CA THR A 371 18.49 16.22 21.71
C THR A 371 18.32 14.71 21.66
N CYS A 372 17.23 14.21 21.09
CA CYS A 372 17.01 12.76 20.91
C CYS A 372 18.11 12.12 20.06
N ILE A 373 18.60 12.81 19.02
CA ILE A 373 19.71 12.36 18.17
C ILE A 373 21.03 12.29 18.95
N GLY A 374 21.33 13.28 19.78
CA GLY A 374 22.51 13.25 20.65
C GLY A 374 22.48 12.07 21.61
N ILE A 375 21.30 11.77 22.18
CA ILE A 375 21.13 10.67 23.13
C ILE A 375 21.18 9.31 22.42
N TRP A 376 20.38 9.14 21.37
CA TRP A 376 20.31 7.87 20.67
C TRP A 376 21.56 7.73 19.80
N PHE A 377 21.74 8.56 18.80
CA PHE A 377 22.80 8.42 17.81
C PHE A 377 24.17 8.89 18.25
N ARG A 378 24.34 9.42 19.47
CA ARG A 378 25.57 10.02 20.02
C ARG A 378 25.88 11.38 19.41
N THR A 379 25.87 11.47 18.09
CA THR A 379 26.14 12.71 17.36
C THR A 379 25.19 12.89 16.17
N THR A 380 25.00 14.13 15.73
CA THR A 380 24.27 14.43 14.49
C THR A 380 24.95 13.79 13.28
N THR A 381 26.28 13.73 13.26
CA THR A 381 27.05 13.08 12.20
C THR A 381 26.82 11.57 12.12
N ASP A 382 26.71 10.88 13.26
CA ASP A 382 26.41 9.45 13.31
C ASP A 382 24.98 9.18 12.83
N PHE A 383 24.02 10.05 13.18
CA PHE A 383 22.66 9.99 12.65
C PHE A 383 22.64 10.17 11.13
N GLU A 384 23.30 11.21 10.60
CA GLU A 384 23.40 11.44 9.17
C GLU A 384 24.05 10.28 8.43
N GLN A 385 25.10 9.69 8.99
CA GLN A 385 25.75 8.50 8.41
C GLN A 385 24.79 7.30 8.41
N SER A 386 24.02 7.10 9.48
CA SER A 386 22.97 6.09 9.53
C SER A 386 21.89 6.33 8.45
N VAL A 387 21.48 7.58 8.25
CA VAL A 387 20.50 7.96 7.22
C VAL A 387 21.05 7.72 5.81
N ARG A 388 22.25 8.21 5.52
CA ARG A 388 22.93 8.05 4.21
C ARG A 388 23.24 6.57 3.91
N GLY A 389 23.48 5.75 4.92
CA GLY A 389 23.76 4.32 4.79
C GLY A 389 22.53 3.44 4.95
N HIS A 390 22.21 3.12 6.19
CA HIS A 390 21.25 2.08 6.56
C HIS A 390 19.80 2.45 6.19
N VAL A 391 19.36 3.68 6.46
CA VAL A 391 18.00 4.13 6.12
C VAL A 391 17.83 4.14 4.60
N ARG A 392 18.77 4.74 3.86
CA ARG A 392 18.74 4.81 2.39
C ARG A 392 18.63 3.43 1.75
N THR A 393 19.50 2.51 2.13
CA THR A 393 19.52 1.15 1.57
C THR A 393 18.24 0.38 1.89
N THR A 394 17.75 0.48 3.13
CA THR A 394 16.49 -0.15 3.54
C THR A 394 15.30 0.42 2.79
N LEU A 395 15.20 1.75 2.69
CA LEU A 395 14.12 2.44 2.03
C LEU A 395 14.05 2.10 0.53
N LEU A 396 15.19 2.11 -0.16
CA LEU A 396 15.26 1.70 -1.57
C LEU A 396 14.91 0.22 -1.74
N ARG A 397 15.36 -0.67 -0.84
CA ARG A 397 15.07 -2.10 -0.90
C ARG A 397 13.57 -2.37 -0.80
N GLU A 398 12.88 -1.73 0.14
CA GLU A 398 11.44 -1.90 0.38
C GLU A 398 10.58 -1.30 -0.73
N LEU A 399 10.89 -0.09 -1.21
CA LEU A 399 10.16 0.56 -2.32
C LEU A 399 10.26 -0.21 -3.63
N THR A 400 11.36 -0.94 -3.84
CA THR A 400 11.62 -1.71 -5.07
C THR A 400 11.46 -3.22 -4.86
N SER A 401 10.70 -3.67 -3.85
CA SER A 401 10.54 -5.10 -3.58
C SER A 401 9.77 -5.82 -4.70
N PRO A 402 10.41 -6.76 -5.46
CA PRO A 402 9.74 -7.47 -6.56
C PRO A 402 8.60 -8.36 -6.08
N LEU A 403 8.80 -9.06 -4.96
CA LEU A 403 7.83 -9.99 -4.41
C LEU A 403 6.56 -9.25 -3.99
N TYR A 404 6.74 -8.07 -3.38
CA TYR A 404 5.63 -7.22 -3.01
C TYR A 404 4.86 -6.75 -4.26
N LEU A 405 5.56 -6.20 -5.26
CA LEU A 405 4.93 -5.75 -6.51
C LEU A 405 4.18 -6.90 -7.21
N TYR A 406 4.80 -8.07 -7.30
CA TYR A 406 4.18 -9.28 -7.86
C TYR A 406 2.86 -9.62 -7.13
N ARG A 407 2.88 -9.67 -5.79
CA ARG A 407 1.69 -9.93 -4.97
C ARG A 407 0.57 -8.94 -5.28
N GLN A 408 0.89 -7.65 -5.39
CA GLN A 408 -0.10 -6.62 -5.70
C GLN A 408 -0.70 -6.79 -7.10
N ILE A 409 0.13 -7.13 -8.10
CA ILE A 409 -0.33 -7.37 -9.47
C ILE A 409 -1.27 -8.58 -9.51
N VAL A 410 -0.92 -9.69 -8.86
CA VAL A 410 -1.77 -10.89 -8.77
C VAL A 410 -3.13 -10.56 -8.15
N MET A 411 -3.17 -9.76 -7.08
CA MET A 411 -4.45 -9.34 -6.48
C MET A 411 -5.26 -8.43 -7.41
N ALA A 412 -4.59 -7.50 -8.11
CA ALA A 412 -5.22 -6.60 -9.06
C ALA A 412 -5.75 -7.33 -10.30
N SER A 413 -5.07 -8.38 -10.76
CA SER A 413 -5.40 -9.17 -11.95
C SER A 413 -6.32 -10.38 -11.69
N SER A 414 -6.74 -10.62 -10.43
CA SER A 414 -7.70 -11.68 -10.08
C SER A 414 -8.97 -11.78 -10.95
N PRO A 415 -9.55 -10.68 -11.49
CA PRO A 415 -10.69 -10.78 -12.41
C PRO A 415 -10.45 -11.61 -13.67
N VAL A 416 -9.19 -11.81 -14.07
CA VAL A 416 -8.83 -12.68 -15.20
C VAL A 416 -9.25 -14.11 -14.90
N MET A 417 -8.96 -14.62 -13.70
CA MET A 417 -9.40 -15.95 -13.27
C MET A 417 -10.93 -16.05 -13.25
N TRP A 418 -11.62 -15.00 -12.81
CA TRP A 418 -13.09 -14.98 -12.76
C TRP A 418 -13.70 -15.13 -14.16
N LEU A 419 -13.12 -14.50 -15.18
CA LEU A 419 -13.55 -14.66 -16.57
C LEU A 419 -13.38 -16.11 -17.06
N PHE A 420 -12.27 -16.76 -16.71
CA PHE A 420 -12.05 -18.15 -17.09
C PHE A 420 -13.03 -19.10 -16.38
N LEU A 421 -13.41 -18.81 -15.14
CA LEU A 421 -14.42 -19.59 -14.41
C LEU A 421 -15.78 -19.58 -15.11
N ASP A 422 -16.18 -18.50 -15.78
CA ASP A 422 -17.41 -18.47 -16.60
C ASP A 422 -17.35 -19.47 -17.77
N ARG A 423 -16.17 -19.64 -18.38
CA ARG A 423 -15.97 -20.65 -19.42
C ARG A 423 -15.98 -22.07 -18.85
N VAL A 424 -15.34 -22.27 -17.70
CA VAL A 424 -15.33 -23.56 -17.01
C VAL A 424 -16.76 -24.00 -16.67
N ALA A 425 -17.58 -23.09 -16.12
CA ALA A 425 -18.98 -23.39 -15.81
C ALA A 425 -19.76 -23.90 -17.01
N THR A 426 -19.57 -23.27 -18.18
CA THR A 426 -20.24 -23.65 -19.43
C THR A 426 -19.84 -25.05 -19.89
N LEU A 427 -18.56 -25.41 -19.74
CA LEU A 427 -18.07 -26.75 -20.09
C LEU A 427 -18.55 -27.82 -19.10
N LEU A 428 -18.69 -27.47 -17.82
CA LEU A 428 -19.27 -28.38 -16.83
C LEU A 428 -20.74 -28.69 -17.13
N VAL A 429 -21.53 -27.70 -17.59
CA VAL A 429 -22.91 -27.92 -18.05
C VAL A 429 -22.94 -28.87 -19.27
N ALA A 430 -21.91 -28.80 -20.12
CA ALA A 430 -21.77 -29.66 -21.29
C ALA A 430 -21.10 -31.03 -20.99
N ASP A 431 -20.85 -31.35 -19.71
CA ASP A 431 -20.16 -32.57 -19.26
C ASP A 431 -18.73 -32.75 -19.84
N ASP A 432 -18.06 -31.66 -20.23
CA ASP A 432 -16.68 -31.68 -20.71
C ASP A 432 -15.70 -31.23 -19.61
N ILE A 433 -15.58 -32.07 -18.60
CA ILE A 433 -14.70 -31.83 -17.43
C ILE A 433 -13.24 -31.71 -17.86
N SER A 434 -12.82 -32.50 -18.86
CA SER A 434 -11.43 -32.55 -19.31
C SER A 434 -10.95 -31.22 -19.90
N THR A 435 -11.77 -30.62 -20.77
CA THR A 435 -11.49 -29.28 -21.31
C THR A 435 -11.63 -28.22 -20.24
N GLY A 436 -12.60 -28.36 -19.33
CA GLY A 436 -12.76 -27.46 -18.17
C GLY A 436 -11.49 -27.36 -17.34
N LEU A 437 -10.85 -28.49 -17.00
CA LEU A 437 -9.59 -28.52 -16.28
C LEU A 437 -8.44 -27.85 -17.05
N CYS A 438 -8.36 -28.07 -18.37
CA CYS A 438 -7.37 -27.39 -19.22
C CYS A 438 -7.53 -25.87 -19.18
N ILE A 439 -8.77 -25.37 -19.22
CA ILE A 439 -9.07 -23.94 -19.10
C ILE A 439 -8.62 -23.39 -17.74
N VAL A 440 -8.79 -24.13 -16.64
CA VAL A 440 -8.29 -23.72 -15.31
C VAL A 440 -6.77 -23.56 -15.33
N PHE A 441 -6.02 -24.48 -15.95
CA PHE A 441 -4.56 -24.36 -16.07
C PHE A 441 -4.16 -23.14 -16.89
N ASP A 442 -4.83 -22.88 -18.02
CA ASP A 442 -4.60 -21.69 -18.84
C ASP A 442 -4.87 -20.41 -18.03
N ALA A 443 -5.94 -20.41 -17.24
CA ALA A 443 -6.33 -19.29 -16.39
C ALA A 443 -5.26 -18.98 -15.35
N LEU A 444 -4.73 -20.01 -14.68
CA LEU A 444 -3.65 -19.90 -13.72
C LEU A 444 -2.36 -19.37 -14.38
N ALA A 445 -2.02 -19.85 -15.57
CA ALA A 445 -0.86 -19.35 -16.32
C ALA A 445 -1.03 -17.86 -16.67
N TRP A 446 -2.19 -17.44 -17.16
CA TRP A 446 -2.44 -16.02 -17.46
C TRP A 446 -2.42 -15.13 -16.22
N TRP A 447 -3.10 -15.56 -15.15
CA TRP A 447 -3.28 -14.78 -13.93
C TRP A 447 -2.00 -14.68 -13.09
N LEU A 448 -1.35 -15.82 -12.82
CA LEU A 448 -0.21 -15.89 -11.90
C LEU A 448 1.14 -15.69 -12.60
N MET A 449 1.23 -15.92 -13.91
CA MET A 449 2.50 -15.87 -14.62
C MET A 449 2.52 -14.76 -15.67
N ALA A 450 1.66 -14.82 -16.70
CA ALA A 450 1.79 -13.94 -17.85
C ALA A 450 1.64 -12.46 -17.50
N ILE A 451 0.52 -12.07 -16.86
CA ILE A 451 0.24 -10.67 -16.52
C ILE A 451 1.29 -10.10 -15.55
N PRO A 452 1.61 -10.76 -14.42
CA PRO A 452 2.68 -10.27 -13.54
C PRO A 452 4.03 -10.13 -14.25
N SER A 453 4.38 -11.06 -15.15
CA SER A 453 5.65 -11.01 -15.89
C SER A 453 5.74 -9.82 -16.83
N ILE A 454 4.65 -9.51 -17.54
CA ILE A 454 4.57 -8.34 -18.43
C ILE A 454 4.76 -7.05 -17.63
N VAL A 455 4.09 -6.92 -16.48
CA VAL A 455 4.21 -5.73 -15.62
C VAL A 455 5.60 -5.63 -15.00
N LEU A 456 6.17 -6.74 -14.51
CA LEU A 456 7.53 -6.77 -13.95
C LEU A 456 8.59 -6.43 -15.00
N LEU A 457 8.46 -6.94 -16.24
CA LEU A 457 9.34 -6.58 -17.34
C LEU A 457 9.22 -5.09 -17.67
N GLY A 458 7.99 -4.58 -17.77
CA GLY A 458 7.73 -3.16 -17.96
C GLY A 458 8.36 -2.29 -16.87
N ALA A 459 8.22 -2.70 -15.60
CA ALA A 459 8.85 -2.02 -14.47
C ALA A 459 10.39 -2.10 -14.54
N ALA A 460 10.97 -3.23 -14.94
CA ALA A 460 12.42 -3.39 -15.09
C ALA A 460 12.98 -2.45 -16.18
N VAL A 461 12.27 -2.32 -17.30
CA VAL A 461 12.66 -1.43 -18.39
C VAL A 461 12.42 0.04 -18.02
N ALA A 462 11.30 0.36 -17.36
CA ALA A 462 11.03 1.69 -16.82
C ALA A 462 12.14 2.15 -15.86
N TYR A 463 12.62 1.23 -15.03
CA TYR A 463 13.70 1.46 -14.09
C TYR A 463 15.05 1.68 -14.79
N LYS A 464 15.33 0.99 -15.90
CA LYS A 464 16.52 1.27 -16.74
C LYS A 464 16.42 2.59 -17.49
N LEU A 465 15.22 2.99 -17.90
CA LEU A 465 14.94 4.20 -18.69
C LEU A 465 14.45 5.38 -17.81
N ARG A 466 14.81 5.39 -16.52
CA ARG A 466 14.34 6.37 -15.54
C ARG A 466 15.00 7.75 -15.62
N MET A 467 15.87 7.99 -16.61
CA MET A 467 16.52 9.29 -16.77
C MET A 467 15.48 10.40 -16.95
N ARG A 468 15.47 11.39 -16.06
CA ARG A 468 14.57 12.54 -16.14
C ARG A 468 14.90 13.37 -17.38
N LYS A 469 13.89 13.67 -18.19
CA LYS A 469 14.01 14.55 -19.37
C LYS A 469 13.24 15.84 -19.13
N ALA A 470 13.78 16.95 -19.62
CA ALA A 470 13.16 18.27 -19.47
C ALA A 470 11.87 18.43 -20.30
N HIS A 471 11.75 17.71 -21.43
CA HIS A 471 10.62 17.83 -22.35
C HIS A 471 9.64 16.66 -22.21
N TRP A 472 8.35 16.99 -22.11
CA TRP A 472 7.25 16.01 -21.97
C TRP A 472 7.13 15.04 -23.16
N VAL A 473 7.48 15.48 -24.37
CA VAL A 473 7.45 14.61 -25.58
C VAL A 473 8.49 13.50 -25.46
N ALA A 474 9.72 13.82 -25.04
CA ALA A 474 10.76 12.81 -24.81
C ALA A 474 10.36 11.85 -23.69
N ASP A 475 9.71 12.36 -22.64
CA ASP A 475 9.16 11.59 -21.53
C ASP A 475 8.11 10.57 -22.02
N PHE A 476 7.22 11.00 -22.91
CA PHE A 476 6.20 10.17 -23.55
C PHE A 476 6.82 9.12 -24.49
N LEU A 477 7.73 9.52 -25.38
CA LEU A 477 8.41 8.60 -26.31
C LEU A 477 9.22 7.52 -25.57
N LEU A 478 9.89 7.87 -24.47
CA LEU A 478 10.56 6.90 -23.61
C LEU A 478 9.57 5.93 -22.96
N SER A 479 8.41 6.43 -22.53
CA SER A 479 7.33 5.58 -21.99
C SER A 479 6.79 4.62 -23.05
N LEU A 480 6.67 5.07 -24.30
CA LEU A 480 6.33 4.20 -25.44
C LEU A 480 7.43 3.15 -25.68
N GLY A 481 8.71 3.54 -25.57
CA GLY A 481 9.84 2.61 -25.64
C GLY A 481 9.82 1.52 -24.55
N VAL A 482 9.37 1.85 -23.33
CA VAL A 482 9.17 0.88 -22.24
C VAL A 482 8.01 -0.07 -22.54
N LEU A 483 6.97 0.41 -23.25
CA LEU A 483 5.81 -0.40 -23.62
C LEU A 483 6.14 -1.47 -24.65
N LEU A 484 7.12 -1.24 -25.54
CA LEU A 484 7.47 -2.18 -26.61
C LEU A 484 7.89 -3.57 -26.09
N PRO A 485 8.81 -3.73 -25.11
CA PRO A 485 9.11 -5.03 -24.51
C PRO A 485 7.92 -5.70 -23.84
N ALA A 486 7.07 -4.93 -23.13
CA ALA A 486 5.88 -5.47 -22.47
C ALA A 486 4.85 -5.97 -23.49
N ALA A 487 4.62 -5.21 -24.56
CA ALA A 487 3.76 -5.59 -25.68
C ALA A 487 4.32 -6.80 -26.44
N GLY A 488 5.64 -6.84 -26.70
CA GLY A 488 6.31 -7.98 -27.31
C GLY A 488 6.17 -9.25 -26.48
N MET A 489 6.28 -9.14 -25.15
CA MET A 489 6.05 -10.27 -24.24
C MET A 489 4.59 -10.73 -24.26
N LEU A 490 3.62 -9.81 -24.28
CA LEU A 490 2.21 -10.14 -24.44
C LEU A 490 1.94 -10.89 -25.76
N VAL A 491 2.47 -10.39 -26.88
CA VAL A 491 2.37 -11.05 -28.19
C VAL A 491 2.99 -12.44 -28.15
N ALA A 492 4.13 -12.62 -27.47
CA ALA A 492 4.75 -13.93 -27.30
C ALA A 492 3.85 -14.89 -26.53
N PHE A 493 3.24 -14.47 -25.41
CA PHE A 493 2.27 -15.30 -24.68
C PHE A 493 1.06 -15.69 -25.53
N VAL A 494 0.49 -14.75 -26.27
CA VAL A 494 -0.63 -15.01 -27.17
C VAL A 494 -0.22 -15.98 -28.28
N ALA A 495 0.96 -15.81 -28.88
CA ALA A 495 1.48 -16.69 -29.92
C ALA A 495 1.75 -18.11 -29.40
N VAL A 496 2.36 -18.26 -28.22
CA VAL A 496 2.57 -19.58 -27.59
C VAL A 496 1.22 -20.24 -27.30
N TYR A 497 0.25 -19.50 -26.78
CA TYR A 497 -1.09 -20.03 -26.52
C TYR A 497 -1.74 -20.55 -27.82
N ILE A 498 -1.81 -19.72 -28.87
CA ILE A 498 -2.41 -20.11 -30.16
C ILE A 498 -1.67 -21.28 -30.82
N THR A 499 -0.34 -21.27 -30.81
CA THR A 499 0.45 -22.33 -31.44
C THR A 499 0.36 -23.64 -30.68
N SER A 500 0.35 -23.61 -29.35
CA SER A 500 0.17 -24.81 -28.52
C SER A 500 -1.16 -25.50 -28.78
N ASP A 501 -2.24 -24.72 -28.89
CA ASP A 501 -3.58 -25.21 -29.19
C ASP A 501 -3.64 -25.80 -30.62
N PHE A 502 -3.14 -25.06 -31.61
CA PHE A 502 -3.15 -25.49 -33.00
C PHE A 502 -2.31 -26.76 -33.27
N VAL A 503 -1.09 -26.82 -32.75
CA VAL A 503 -0.19 -27.96 -32.94
C VAL A 503 -0.77 -29.21 -32.30
N SER A 504 -1.31 -29.08 -31.08
CA SER A 504 -1.82 -30.22 -30.35
C SER A 504 -3.13 -30.73 -30.95
N ALA A 505 -4.00 -29.83 -31.44
CA ALA A 505 -5.21 -30.19 -32.16
C ALA A 505 -4.94 -30.95 -33.48
N ARG A 506 -3.80 -30.71 -34.13
CA ARG A 506 -3.40 -31.45 -35.34
C ARG A 506 -2.70 -32.77 -35.05
N SER A 507 -1.98 -32.87 -33.94
CA SER A 507 -1.02 -33.97 -33.72
C SER A 507 -1.56 -35.08 -32.83
N LEU A 508 -2.52 -34.78 -31.96
CA LEU A 508 -3.02 -35.70 -30.95
C LEU A 508 -4.55 -35.76 -30.99
N PRO A 509 -5.18 -36.91 -30.69
CA PRO A 509 -6.62 -37.00 -30.58
C PRO A 509 -7.13 -36.14 -29.42
N PHE A 510 -8.34 -35.62 -29.57
CA PHE A 510 -9.07 -34.99 -28.47
C PHE A 510 -9.46 -36.06 -27.42
N PRO A 511 -9.31 -35.82 -26.10
CA PRO A 511 -8.90 -34.59 -25.41
C PRO A 511 -7.39 -34.47 -25.11
N LEU A 512 -6.58 -35.50 -25.40
CA LEU A 512 -5.16 -35.57 -25.04
C LEU A 512 -4.36 -34.39 -25.60
N GLY A 513 -4.61 -33.99 -26.85
CA GLY A 513 -3.96 -32.82 -27.43
C GLY A 513 -4.18 -31.54 -26.62
N ARG A 514 -5.42 -31.31 -26.15
CA ARG A 514 -5.77 -30.11 -25.38
C ARG A 514 -5.02 -30.07 -24.04
N ILE A 515 -4.90 -31.21 -23.37
CA ILE A 515 -4.14 -31.35 -22.12
C ILE A 515 -2.66 -31.03 -22.35
N VAL A 516 -2.05 -31.60 -23.40
CA VAL A 516 -0.63 -31.35 -23.75
C VAL A 516 -0.41 -29.87 -24.07
N ALA A 517 -1.33 -29.23 -24.79
CA ALA A 517 -1.26 -27.80 -25.09
C ALA A 517 -1.24 -26.94 -23.81
N SER A 518 -2.19 -27.17 -22.89
CA SER A 518 -2.28 -26.41 -21.64
C SER A 518 -1.07 -26.61 -20.73
N VAL A 519 -0.58 -27.85 -20.61
CA VAL A 519 0.64 -28.14 -19.84
C VAL A 519 1.85 -27.44 -20.46
N ALA A 520 2.01 -27.50 -21.79
CA ALA A 520 3.09 -26.82 -22.49
C ALA A 520 3.01 -25.29 -22.30
N PHE A 521 1.83 -24.69 -22.45
CA PHE A 521 1.61 -23.26 -22.22
C PHE A 521 1.96 -22.86 -20.78
N PHE A 522 1.56 -23.65 -19.79
CA PHE A 522 1.88 -23.41 -18.39
C PHE A 522 3.39 -23.45 -18.12
N ILE A 523 4.10 -24.47 -18.63
CA ILE A 523 5.56 -24.62 -18.47
C ILE A 523 6.30 -23.44 -19.12
N VAL A 524 5.97 -23.10 -20.37
CA VAL A 524 6.61 -21.97 -21.06
C VAL A 524 6.33 -20.67 -20.32
N SER A 525 5.11 -20.49 -19.80
CA SER A 525 4.75 -19.31 -19.02
C SER A 525 5.54 -19.19 -17.72
N ALA A 526 5.78 -20.31 -17.04
CA ALA A 526 6.60 -20.34 -15.83
C ALA A 526 8.05 -19.94 -16.14
N LEU A 527 8.64 -20.45 -17.22
CA LEU A 527 10.00 -20.11 -17.65
C LEU A 527 10.15 -18.63 -18.00
N LEU A 528 9.18 -18.07 -18.73
CA LEU A 528 9.14 -16.64 -19.06
C LEU A 528 8.99 -15.79 -17.80
N ALA A 529 8.17 -16.22 -16.83
CA ALA A 529 7.99 -15.52 -15.58
C ALA A 529 9.24 -15.48 -14.70
N VAL A 530 9.93 -16.62 -14.56
CA VAL A 530 11.22 -16.69 -13.87
C VAL A 530 12.24 -15.76 -14.54
N SER A 531 12.27 -15.74 -15.87
CA SER A 531 13.16 -14.87 -16.65
C SER A 531 12.85 -13.38 -16.42
N ALA A 532 11.58 -12.98 -16.44
CA ALA A 532 11.17 -11.61 -16.16
C ALA A 532 11.52 -11.17 -14.73
N LEU A 533 11.29 -12.04 -13.75
CA LEU A 533 11.66 -11.79 -12.36
C LEU A 533 13.18 -11.62 -12.20
N TYR A 534 13.97 -12.47 -12.85
CA TYR A 534 15.43 -12.36 -12.87
C TYR A 534 15.90 -11.04 -13.50
N LEU A 535 15.32 -10.64 -14.64
CA LEU A 535 15.63 -9.38 -15.31
C LEU A 535 15.30 -8.16 -14.43
N PHE A 536 14.15 -8.19 -13.75
CA PHE A 536 13.77 -7.16 -12.79
C PHE A 536 14.75 -7.08 -11.63
N TRP A 537 15.10 -8.22 -11.03
CA TRP A 537 16.06 -8.28 -9.92
C TRP A 537 17.44 -7.76 -10.32
N LYS A 538 17.93 -8.12 -11.52
CA LYS A 538 19.19 -7.62 -12.08
C LYS A 538 19.14 -6.11 -12.36
N ALA A 539 18.02 -5.59 -12.88
CA ALA A 539 17.84 -4.16 -13.12
C ALA A 539 17.82 -3.38 -11.80
N LYS A 540 17.09 -3.89 -10.79
CA LYS A 540 17.03 -3.36 -9.43
C LYS A 540 18.42 -3.24 -8.81
N ASN A 541 19.16 -4.35 -8.72
CA ASN A 541 20.44 -4.38 -7.99
C ASN A 541 21.48 -3.44 -8.58
N ARG A 542 21.58 -3.39 -9.91
CA ARG A 542 22.52 -2.47 -10.57
C ARG A 542 22.29 -1.02 -10.13
N ALA A 543 21.03 -0.63 -10.00
CA ALA A 543 20.71 0.76 -9.72
C ALA A 543 20.72 1.14 -8.23
N ILE A 544 20.70 0.15 -7.33
CA ILE A 544 20.92 0.38 -5.89
C ILE A 544 22.42 0.51 -5.62
N CYS A 545 23.27 -0.18 -6.40
CA CYS A 545 24.73 -0.14 -6.26
C CYS A 545 25.39 1.09 -6.92
N THR A 546 24.77 1.68 -7.94
CA THR A 546 25.16 2.96 -8.53
C THR A 546 24.55 4.11 -7.75
#